data_AF-A0A838P4C9-F1
#
_entry.id   AF-A0A838P4C9-F1
#
_cell.length_a   1.000
_cell.length_b   1.000
_cell.length_c   1.000
_cell.angle_alpha   90.00
_cell.angle_beta   90.00
_cell.angle_gamma   90.00
#
_symmetry.space_group_name_H-M   'P 1'
#
loop_
_entity.id
_entity.type
_entity.pdbx_description
1 polymer ?
#
loop_
_entity_poly.entity_id
_entity_poly.type
_entity_poly.pdbx_seq_one_letter_code
_entity_poly.pdbx_strand_id
1 'polypeptide(L)'
;MTHSFKLSRRIARLRLAACAAIAVALAGCDSTEGLDPDSSTPAGVVDESSPAGSIDEGNPVEEGNPLGEASTGTEVIALDAPGQASVAFAGGIPIGTYAQPTSTFGDRYNGALRNIWPQFLRRELENIKNRGGKVVLMMAGNERYYKEQGHFSLNRWKARIDRFKGVDFESYINDGTIVGHYLIDEPNDPVN
;
A
#
# COMPACT_ATOMS: atom_id res chain seq x y z
N MET A 1 -50.74 4.47 -4.61
CA MET A 1 -50.13 5.81 -4.66
C MET A 1 -48.76 5.67 -5.31
N THR A 2 -48.64 6.13 -6.56
CA THR A 2 -47.50 5.90 -7.45
C THR A 2 -46.98 7.28 -7.87
N HIS A 3 -45.81 7.67 -7.37
CA HIS A 3 -45.12 8.88 -7.81
C HIS A 3 -43.80 8.47 -8.45
N SER A 4 -43.77 8.47 -9.78
CA SER A 4 -42.58 8.18 -10.59
C SER A 4 -42.33 9.30 -11.59
N PHE A 5 -41.08 9.78 -11.55
CA PHE A 5 -40.28 10.42 -12.61
C PHE A 5 -40.85 11.62 -13.39
N LYS A 6 -40.54 12.83 -12.91
CA LYS A 6 -40.45 14.05 -13.75
C LYS A 6 -39.21 14.91 -13.41
N LEU A 7 -38.02 14.31 -13.40
CA LEU A 7 -36.77 15.08 -13.14
C LEU A 7 -35.62 14.81 -14.13
N SER A 8 -35.90 14.28 -15.32
CA SER A 8 -34.84 13.84 -16.26
C SER A 8 -34.58 14.75 -17.47
N ARG A 9 -35.22 15.92 -17.61
CA ARG A 9 -35.13 16.70 -18.87
C ARG A 9 -34.32 18.01 -18.84
N ARG A 10 -33.69 18.40 -17.73
CA ARG A 10 -32.95 19.69 -17.66
C ARG A 10 -31.42 19.60 -17.61
N ILE A 11 -30.82 18.41 -17.53
CA ILE A 11 -29.35 18.28 -17.36
C ILE A 11 -28.60 18.17 -18.69
N ALA A 12 -29.28 17.91 -19.82
CA ALA A 12 -28.62 17.69 -21.11
C ALA A 12 -28.03 18.95 -21.79
N ARG A 13 -28.39 20.17 -21.35
CA ARG A 13 -27.96 21.42 -22.01
C ARG A 13 -26.74 22.11 -21.39
N LEU A 14 -26.20 21.57 -20.28
CA LEU A 14 -25.06 22.17 -19.57
C LEU A 14 -23.70 21.55 -19.94
N ARG A 15 -23.67 20.43 -20.69
CA ARG A 15 -22.41 19.72 -20.98
C ARG A 15 -21.65 20.20 -22.22
N LEU A 16 -22.22 21.07 -23.06
CA LEU A 16 -21.53 21.55 -24.27
C LEU A 16 -20.69 22.82 -24.04
N ALA A 17 -20.94 23.59 -22.97
CA ALA A 17 -20.19 24.82 -22.70
C ALA A 17 -18.89 24.60 -21.90
N ALA A 18 -18.75 23.47 -21.20
CA ALA A 18 -17.58 23.22 -20.34
C ALA A 18 -16.35 22.68 -21.10
N CYS A 19 -16.53 22.08 -22.29
CA CYS A 19 -15.40 21.50 -23.05
C CYS A 19 -14.57 22.55 -23.80
N ALA A 20 -15.08 23.75 -24.05
CA ALA A 20 -14.36 24.79 -24.81
C ALA A 20 -13.36 25.61 -23.97
N ALA A 21 -13.44 25.54 -22.63
CA ALA A 21 -12.58 26.35 -21.75
C ALA A 21 -11.25 25.67 -21.35
N ILE A 22 -11.08 24.36 -21.61
CA ILE A 22 -9.90 23.60 -21.16
C ILE A 22 -8.77 23.60 -22.20
N ALA A 23 -9.05 23.94 -23.46
CA ALA A 23 -8.04 23.89 -24.54
C ALA A 23 -7.04 25.06 -24.56
N VAL A 24 -7.21 26.11 -23.74
CA VAL A 24 -6.36 27.32 -23.78
C VAL A 24 -5.27 27.34 -22.68
N ALA A 25 -5.27 26.39 -21.75
CA ALA A 25 -4.38 26.42 -20.58
C ALA A 25 -3.11 25.53 -20.66
N LEU A 26 -2.75 24.99 -21.84
CA LEU A 26 -1.61 24.07 -22.00
C LEU A 26 -0.39 24.65 -22.75
N ALA A 27 -0.37 25.96 -23.03
CA ALA A 27 0.70 26.60 -23.82
C ALA A 27 1.68 27.46 -22.97
N GLY A 28 1.87 27.18 -21.68
CA GLY A 28 2.67 28.06 -20.84
C GLY A 28 3.16 27.44 -19.53
N CYS A 29 3.99 26.39 -19.61
CA CYS A 29 4.94 26.05 -18.56
C CYS A 29 6.23 25.56 -19.23
N ASP A 30 7.07 26.52 -19.59
CA ASP A 30 8.48 26.32 -19.87
C ASP A 30 9.13 25.70 -18.61
N SER A 31 9.72 24.53 -18.75
CA SER A 31 10.26 23.75 -17.63
C SER A 31 11.75 23.54 -17.86
N THR A 32 12.54 24.59 -17.62
CA THR A 32 13.99 24.49 -17.45
C THR A 32 14.41 25.11 -16.13
N GLU A 33 14.00 24.52 -15.02
CA GLU A 33 14.71 24.66 -13.75
C GLU A 33 15.02 23.26 -13.24
N GLY A 34 16.16 22.75 -13.73
CA GLY A 34 16.79 21.57 -13.17
C GLY A 34 17.29 21.90 -11.79
N LEU A 35 16.65 21.32 -10.77
CA LEU A 35 17.23 21.27 -9.44
C LEU A 35 18.31 20.19 -9.49
N ASP A 36 19.56 20.63 -9.57
CA ASP A 36 20.76 19.83 -9.28
C ASP A 36 20.90 19.69 -7.75
N PRO A 37 20.63 18.52 -7.14
CA PRO A 37 21.14 18.25 -5.80
C PRO A 37 22.60 17.81 -5.89
N ASP A 38 23.47 18.64 -5.34
CA ASP A 38 24.90 18.40 -5.10
C ASP A 38 25.22 16.93 -4.77
N SER A 39 25.98 16.27 -5.64
CA SER A 39 26.60 14.97 -5.37
C SER A 39 27.82 15.16 -4.48
N SER A 40 27.61 15.23 -3.17
CA SER A 40 28.69 15.06 -2.19
C SER A 40 28.75 13.59 -1.77
N THR A 41 29.49 12.80 -2.52
CA THR A 41 29.84 11.40 -2.21
C THR A 41 30.96 11.36 -1.16
N PRO A 42 30.75 10.80 0.05
CA PRO A 42 31.86 10.43 0.92
C PRO A 42 32.47 9.11 0.44
N ALA A 43 33.79 9.09 0.29
CA ALA A 43 34.57 7.89 0.01
C ALA A 43 34.40 6.87 1.15
N GLY A 44 33.65 5.81 0.89
CA GLY A 44 33.55 4.62 1.73
C GLY A 44 34.38 3.50 1.13
N VAL A 45 35.52 3.24 1.77
CA VAL A 45 36.52 2.21 1.44
C VAL A 45 35.86 0.83 1.38
N VAL A 46 36.06 0.15 0.26
CA VAL A 46 35.91 -1.29 0.06
C VAL A 46 36.89 -2.02 0.97
N ASP A 47 36.40 -2.94 1.80
CA ASP A 47 37.23 -4.06 2.23
C ASP A 47 36.46 -5.38 2.03
N GLU A 48 37.16 -6.24 1.30
CA GLU A 48 36.74 -7.46 0.66
C GLU A 48 37.30 -8.60 1.50
N SER A 49 36.44 -9.42 2.10
CA SER A 49 36.88 -10.71 2.64
C SER A 49 35.72 -11.70 2.69
N SER A 50 35.59 -12.45 1.59
CA SER A 50 35.05 -13.82 1.61
C SER A 50 36.20 -14.79 1.47
N PRO A 51 36.16 -15.91 2.23
CA PRO A 51 36.50 -17.17 1.58
C PRO A 51 35.52 -18.31 1.87
N ALA A 52 35.12 -18.92 0.75
CA ALA A 52 34.93 -20.34 0.47
C ALA A 52 34.72 -21.37 1.62
N GLY A 53 33.62 -22.10 1.51
CA GLY A 53 33.44 -23.47 2.00
C GLY A 53 32.48 -24.21 1.05
N SER A 54 33.02 -25.00 0.12
CA SER A 54 33.22 -26.45 0.19
C SER A 54 31.99 -27.29 -0.24
N ILE A 55 32.23 -27.97 -1.36
CA ILE A 55 31.51 -28.98 -2.11
C ILE A 55 31.03 -30.14 -1.22
N ASP A 56 29.85 -30.70 -1.49
CA ASP A 56 29.57 -32.10 -1.20
C ASP A 56 28.89 -32.77 -2.40
N GLU A 57 29.52 -33.87 -2.83
CA GLU A 57 29.17 -34.74 -3.95
C GLU A 57 28.41 -35.96 -3.41
N GLY A 58 27.34 -36.35 -4.13
CA GLY A 58 26.96 -37.76 -4.25
C GLY A 58 25.71 -38.20 -3.48
N ASN A 59 24.64 -38.56 -4.21
CA ASN A 59 24.49 -39.95 -4.65
C ASN A 59 23.36 -40.11 -5.69
N PRO A 60 23.35 -41.21 -6.48
CA PRO A 60 22.46 -41.39 -7.62
C PRO A 60 21.36 -42.48 -7.42
N VAL A 61 20.43 -42.50 -8.38
CA VAL A 61 19.51 -43.58 -8.84
C VAL A 61 18.32 -43.94 -7.94
N GLU A 62 17.10 -43.68 -8.44
CA GLU A 62 16.20 -44.80 -8.76
C GLU A 62 15.23 -44.50 -9.92
N GLU A 63 15.26 -45.43 -10.86
CA GLU A 63 14.49 -45.53 -12.09
C GLU A 63 13.28 -46.43 -11.79
N GLY A 64 12.07 -45.98 -12.11
CA GLY A 64 10.86 -46.76 -11.82
C GLY A 64 9.59 -46.13 -12.34
N ASN A 65 9.39 -46.17 -13.66
CA ASN A 65 8.08 -45.99 -14.26
C ASN A 65 7.31 -47.34 -14.15
N PRO A 66 5.97 -47.34 -14.01
CA PRO A 66 5.20 -47.56 -15.23
C PRO A 66 3.87 -46.79 -15.32
N LEU A 67 3.67 -46.22 -16.51
CA LEU A 67 2.47 -46.31 -17.35
C LEU A 67 1.11 -46.61 -16.66
N GLY A 68 0.27 -45.57 -16.66
CA GLY A 68 -0.98 -45.63 -17.41
C GLY A 68 -2.25 -45.67 -16.59
N GLU A 69 -2.95 -44.54 -16.47
CA GLU A 69 -4.40 -44.49 -16.58
C GLU A 69 -4.82 -43.22 -17.32
N ALA A 70 -5.60 -43.42 -18.39
CA ALA A 70 -6.16 -42.38 -19.22
C ALA A 70 -7.23 -41.63 -18.41
N SER A 71 -6.85 -40.47 -17.87
CA SER A 71 -7.81 -39.51 -17.33
C SER A 71 -8.54 -38.85 -18.49
N THR A 72 -9.75 -39.35 -18.78
CA THR A 72 -10.76 -38.71 -19.61
C THR A 72 -10.90 -37.25 -19.21
N GLY A 73 -10.57 -36.35 -20.15
CA GLY A 73 -10.77 -34.92 -20.03
C GLY A 73 -12.24 -34.61 -19.78
N THR A 74 -12.58 -34.35 -18.52
CA THR A 74 -13.77 -33.59 -18.18
C THR A 74 -13.36 -32.13 -18.29
N GLU A 75 -13.71 -31.51 -19.41
CA GLU A 75 -13.64 -30.07 -19.60
C GLU A 75 -14.64 -29.45 -18.62
N VAL A 76 -14.19 -29.22 -17.38
CA VAL A 76 -14.88 -28.34 -16.45
C VAL A 76 -14.82 -26.96 -17.07
N ILE A 77 -15.94 -26.54 -17.67
CA ILE A 77 -16.21 -25.15 -18.00
C ILE A 77 -16.06 -24.41 -16.67
N ALA A 78 -14.90 -23.80 -16.45
CA ALA A 78 -14.72 -22.84 -15.38
C ALA A 78 -15.75 -21.75 -15.66
N LEU A 79 -16.85 -21.74 -14.90
CA LEU A 79 -17.71 -20.57 -14.84
C LEU A 79 -16.77 -19.46 -14.41
N ASP A 80 -16.54 -18.54 -15.34
CA ASP A 80 -15.83 -17.30 -15.16
C ASP A 80 -16.32 -16.70 -13.85
N ALA A 81 -15.54 -16.90 -12.79
CA ALA A 81 -15.87 -16.37 -11.48
C ALA A 81 -16.04 -14.87 -11.73
N PRO A 82 -17.17 -14.26 -11.35
CA PRO A 82 -17.46 -12.87 -11.70
C PRO A 82 -16.23 -12.08 -11.29
N GLY A 83 -15.46 -11.65 -12.29
CA GLY A 83 -14.18 -11.00 -12.07
C GLY A 83 -14.49 -9.88 -11.12
N GLN A 84 -13.92 -9.95 -9.92
CA GLN A 84 -14.18 -8.98 -8.87
C GLN A 84 -13.96 -7.63 -9.53
N ALA A 85 -15.06 -6.93 -9.81
CA ALA A 85 -15.01 -5.69 -10.53
C ALA A 85 -14.16 -4.80 -9.63
N SER A 86 -12.93 -4.55 -10.05
CA SER A 86 -12.08 -3.59 -9.38
C SER A 86 -12.89 -2.32 -9.40
N VAL A 87 -13.35 -1.90 -8.24
CA VAL A 87 -14.11 -0.66 -8.12
C VAL A 87 -13.09 0.38 -8.53
N ALA A 88 -13.14 0.81 -9.79
CA ALA A 88 -12.17 1.71 -10.37
C ALA A 88 -12.16 2.94 -9.47
N PHE A 89 -11.07 3.10 -8.73
CA PHE A 89 -10.94 4.12 -7.72
C PHE A 89 -11.26 5.48 -8.36
N ALA A 90 -12.33 6.13 -7.92
CA ALA A 90 -12.87 7.33 -8.54
C ALA A 90 -12.00 8.59 -8.34
N GLY A 91 -10.79 8.43 -7.80
CA GLY A 91 -9.93 9.53 -7.36
C GLY A 91 -10.27 10.01 -5.94
N GLY A 92 -9.25 10.37 -5.17
CA GLY A 92 -9.34 10.85 -3.79
C GLY A 92 -8.05 10.56 -3.01
N ILE A 93 -7.89 11.13 -1.81
CA ILE A 93 -6.87 10.67 -0.86
C ILE A 93 -7.54 9.61 0.02
N PRO A 94 -7.05 8.35 0.05
CA PRO A 94 -7.67 7.29 0.85
C PRO A 94 -7.30 7.47 2.34
N ILE A 95 -7.78 8.56 2.95
CA ILE A 95 -7.74 8.76 4.40
C ILE A 95 -9.08 8.29 4.96
N GLY A 96 -9.05 7.16 5.66
CA GLY A 96 -10.24 6.57 6.27
C GLY A 96 -10.18 6.56 7.79
N THR A 97 -10.97 5.70 8.39
CA THR A 97 -11.11 5.64 9.86
C THR A 97 -9.83 5.14 10.54
N TYR A 98 -9.67 5.48 11.82
CA TYR A 98 -8.60 4.94 12.65
C TYR A 98 -8.85 3.46 12.97
N ALA A 99 -7.79 2.65 12.88
CA ALA A 99 -7.76 1.25 13.33
C ALA A 99 -8.85 0.35 12.71
N GLN A 100 -9.28 0.66 11.49
CA GLN A 100 -10.33 -0.08 10.81
C GLN A 100 -9.98 -1.57 10.63
N PRO A 101 -10.87 -2.54 10.90
CA PRO A 101 -10.57 -3.97 10.73
C PRO A 101 -10.23 -4.33 9.27
N THR A 102 -9.22 -5.19 9.08
CA THR A 102 -8.74 -5.57 7.73
C THR A 102 -9.82 -6.21 6.86
N SER A 103 -10.81 -6.88 7.48
CA SER A 103 -11.94 -7.51 6.79
C SER A 103 -12.89 -6.52 6.11
N THR A 104 -12.79 -5.22 6.38
CA THR A 104 -13.70 -4.20 5.83
C THR A 104 -13.15 -3.45 4.61
N PHE A 105 -11.89 -3.73 4.23
CA PHE A 105 -11.31 -3.20 2.99
C PHE A 105 -11.93 -3.88 1.77
N GLY A 106 -12.10 -3.12 0.69
CA GLY A 106 -12.64 -3.61 -0.59
C GLY A 106 -14.16 -3.49 -0.70
N ASP A 107 -14.89 -3.81 0.36
CA ASP A 107 -16.38 -3.77 0.35
C ASP A 107 -16.93 -2.35 0.55
N ARG A 108 -16.49 -1.68 1.61
CA ARG A 108 -17.02 -0.36 2.02
C ARG A 108 -15.96 0.73 2.03
N TYR A 109 -14.72 0.35 2.33
CA TYR A 109 -13.63 1.28 2.55
C TYR A 109 -12.40 0.83 1.77
N ASN A 110 -11.62 1.78 1.30
CA ASN A 110 -10.37 1.55 0.58
C ASN A 110 -9.18 2.28 1.23
N GLY A 111 -9.39 2.99 2.34
CA GLY A 111 -8.41 3.79 3.05
C GLY A 111 -8.56 3.63 4.56
N ALA A 112 -7.46 3.62 5.33
CA ALA A 112 -7.49 3.74 6.79
C ALA A 112 -6.14 4.19 7.38
N LEU A 113 -6.17 4.73 8.61
CA LEU A 113 -4.98 4.85 9.43
C LEU A 113 -4.80 3.57 10.25
N ARG A 114 -3.66 2.89 10.11
CA ARG A 114 -3.42 1.60 10.75
C ARG A 114 -2.18 1.60 11.64
N ASN A 115 -2.36 1.22 12.90
CA ASN A 115 -1.29 0.86 13.82
C ASN A 115 -1.19 -0.68 13.84
N ILE A 116 -0.17 -1.22 13.17
CA ILE A 116 0.05 -2.67 13.04
C ILE A 116 1.38 -3.01 13.71
N TRP A 117 1.37 -4.01 14.60
CA TRP A 117 2.59 -4.44 15.27
C TRP A 117 3.55 -5.16 14.30
N PRO A 118 4.88 -5.03 14.47
CA PRO A 118 5.87 -5.57 13.54
C PRO A 118 5.65 -7.05 13.19
N GLN A 119 5.35 -7.89 14.19
CA GLN A 119 5.15 -9.33 13.99
C GLN A 119 3.92 -9.69 13.13
N PHE A 120 2.98 -8.76 12.95
CA PHE A 120 1.79 -8.96 12.12
C PHE A 120 1.84 -8.15 10.83
N LEU A 121 2.79 -7.22 10.70
CA LEU A 121 2.78 -6.19 9.68
C LEU A 121 2.70 -6.75 8.26
N ARG A 122 3.61 -7.67 7.90
CA ARG A 122 3.63 -8.25 6.55
C ARG A 122 2.33 -8.98 6.20
N ARG A 123 1.83 -9.82 7.11
CA ARG A 123 0.57 -10.55 6.91
C ARG A 123 -0.60 -9.60 6.73
N GLU A 124 -0.69 -8.54 7.54
CA GLU A 124 -1.77 -7.57 7.44
C GLU A 124 -1.66 -6.73 6.16
N LEU A 125 -0.46 -6.28 5.78
CA LEU A 125 -0.24 -5.54 4.53
C LEU A 125 -0.61 -6.37 3.30
N GLU A 126 -0.24 -7.65 3.27
CA GLU A 126 -0.63 -8.59 2.23
C GLU A 126 -2.16 -8.72 2.15
N ASN A 127 -2.81 -8.86 3.30
CA ASN A 127 -4.26 -8.92 3.39
C ASN A 127 -4.97 -7.63 2.95
N ILE A 128 -4.37 -6.47 3.20
CA ILE A 128 -4.89 -5.16 2.78
C ILE A 128 -4.73 -5.00 1.27
N LYS A 129 -3.52 -5.31 0.76
CA LYS A 129 -3.19 -5.31 -0.67
C LYS A 129 -4.16 -6.17 -1.48
N ASN A 130 -4.38 -7.41 -1.06
CA ASN A 130 -5.28 -8.35 -1.74
C ASN A 130 -6.75 -7.91 -1.74
N ARG A 131 -7.10 -6.91 -0.92
CA ARG A 131 -8.44 -6.29 -0.87
C ARG A 131 -8.48 -4.91 -1.55
N GLY A 132 -7.40 -4.51 -2.23
CA GLY A 132 -7.29 -3.18 -2.85
C GLY A 132 -7.23 -2.02 -1.84
N GLY A 133 -6.88 -2.31 -0.59
CA GLY A 133 -6.81 -1.31 0.47
C GLY A 133 -5.55 -0.44 0.39
N LYS A 134 -5.66 0.76 0.93
CA LYS A 134 -4.61 1.76 1.06
C LYS A 134 -4.52 2.18 2.51
N VAL A 135 -3.30 2.33 3.04
CA VAL A 135 -3.11 2.67 4.45
C VAL A 135 -2.07 3.75 4.67
N VAL A 136 -2.37 4.59 5.65
CA VAL A 136 -1.36 5.39 6.34
C VAL A 136 -0.95 4.61 7.58
N LEU A 137 0.34 4.26 7.68
CA LEU A 137 0.86 3.49 8.80
C LEU A 137 1.17 4.39 10.00
N MET A 138 0.77 3.98 11.19
CA MET A 138 1.08 4.61 12.48
C MET A 138 2.07 3.73 13.24
N MET A 139 3.35 3.78 12.87
CA MET A 139 4.37 2.87 13.42
C MET A 139 4.66 3.13 14.91
N ALA A 140 4.63 4.40 15.34
CA ALA A 140 4.80 4.75 16.75
C ALA A 140 3.65 4.21 17.62
N GLY A 141 2.44 4.17 17.05
CA GLY A 141 1.21 3.76 17.69
C GLY A 141 0.59 4.88 18.53
N ASN A 142 -0.11 4.51 19.61
CA ASN A 142 -0.71 5.50 20.53
C ASN A 142 0.37 6.21 21.37
N GLU A 143 0.13 7.50 21.63
CA GLU A 143 1.04 8.38 22.37
C GLU A 143 1.42 7.94 23.78
N ARG A 144 0.58 7.17 24.48
CA ARG A 144 0.93 6.58 25.78
C ARG A 144 2.23 5.77 25.75
N TYR A 145 2.64 5.28 24.57
CA TYR A 145 3.88 4.53 24.43
C TYR A 145 5.12 5.43 24.33
N TYR A 146 4.96 6.68 23.90
CA TYR A 146 6.06 7.62 23.67
C TYR A 146 5.93 8.95 24.44
N LYS A 147 4.96 9.05 25.37
CA LYS A 147 4.95 10.05 26.44
C LYS A 147 5.68 9.54 27.69
N GLU A 148 6.33 10.45 28.40
CA GLU A 148 6.98 10.25 29.69
C GLU A 148 6.64 11.43 30.60
N GLN A 149 6.06 11.16 31.77
CA GLN A 149 5.59 12.20 32.70
C GLN A 149 4.64 13.23 32.03
N GLY A 150 3.81 12.78 31.09
CA GLY A 150 2.87 13.64 30.35
C GLY A 150 3.46 14.40 29.16
N HIS A 151 4.77 14.33 28.94
CA HIS A 151 5.45 15.02 27.84
C HIS A 151 5.94 14.05 26.77
N PHE A 152 6.00 14.51 25.52
CA PHE A 152 6.62 13.76 24.44
C PHE A 152 8.09 13.40 24.75
N SER A 153 8.44 12.13 24.54
CA SER A 153 9.81 11.63 24.67
C SER A 153 10.31 11.12 23.32
N LEU A 154 11.23 11.87 22.69
CA LEU A 154 11.84 11.52 21.41
C LEU A 154 12.52 10.14 21.48
N ASN A 155 13.15 9.81 22.60
CA ASN A 155 13.81 8.52 22.79
C ASN A 155 12.80 7.36 22.75
N ARG A 156 11.66 7.52 23.41
CA ARG A 156 10.60 6.50 23.39
C ARG A 156 9.95 6.41 22.02
N TRP A 157 9.70 7.54 21.35
CA TRP A 157 9.19 7.52 19.97
C TRP A 157 10.14 6.79 19.02
N LYS A 158 11.44 7.10 19.07
CA LYS A 158 12.47 6.39 18.30
C LYS A 158 12.47 4.90 18.59
N ALA A 159 12.42 4.50 19.86
CA ALA A 159 12.31 3.10 20.25
C ALA A 159 11.07 2.40 19.67
N ARG A 160 9.96 3.14 19.45
CA ARG A 160 8.76 2.59 18.80
C ARG A 160 8.97 2.38 17.30
N ILE A 161 9.60 3.33 16.61
CA ILE A 161 9.91 3.25 15.17
C ILE A 161 10.97 2.18 14.90
N ASP A 162 11.98 2.07 15.76
CA ASP A 162 13.12 1.16 15.60
C ASP A 162 12.72 -0.32 15.55
N ARG A 163 11.54 -0.67 16.07
CA ARG A 163 11.00 -2.05 15.99
C ARG A 163 10.64 -2.48 14.56
N PHE A 164 10.59 -1.54 13.62
CA PHE A 164 10.32 -1.78 12.20
C PHE A 164 11.60 -1.79 11.36
N LYS A 165 12.78 -1.58 11.97
CA LYS A 165 14.07 -1.74 11.28
C LYS A 165 14.18 -3.16 10.75
N GLY A 166 14.61 -3.29 9.49
CA GLY A 166 14.71 -4.59 8.80
C GLY A 166 13.41 -5.11 8.22
N VAL A 167 12.29 -4.37 8.33
CA VAL A 167 11.08 -4.69 7.56
C VAL A 167 11.21 -4.10 6.16
N ASP A 168 11.03 -4.96 5.15
CA ASP A 168 10.93 -4.53 3.75
C ASP A 168 9.51 -4.04 3.46
N PHE A 169 9.40 -2.76 3.08
CA PHE A 169 8.16 -2.09 2.71
C PHE A 169 8.06 -1.82 1.20
N GLU A 170 9.12 -2.06 0.44
CA GLU A 170 9.29 -1.54 -0.91
C GLU A 170 8.12 -1.98 -1.81
N SER A 171 7.78 -3.28 -1.79
CA SER A 171 6.67 -3.80 -2.59
C SER A 171 5.32 -3.13 -2.27
N TYR A 172 5.04 -2.84 -0.99
CA TYR A 172 3.78 -2.22 -0.55
C TYR A 172 3.73 -0.71 -0.78
N ILE A 173 4.89 -0.06 -0.85
CA ILE A 173 4.99 1.36 -1.24
C ILE A 173 4.78 1.47 -2.76
N ASN A 174 5.46 0.62 -3.53
CA ASN A 174 5.44 0.66 -4.99
C ASN A 174 4.06 0.34 -5.59
N ASP A 175 3.31 -0.59 -5.00
CA ASP A 175 1.92 -0.88 -5.40
C ASP A 175 0.89 0.09 -4.77
N GLY A 176 1.38 1.04 -3.97
CA GLY A 176 0.61 2.05 -3.28
C GLY A 176 -0.24 1.53 -2.12
N THR A 177 -0.11 0.28 -1.68
CA THR A 177 -0.79 -0.22 -0.46
C THR A 177 -0.47 0.67 0.73
N ILE A 178 0.79 1.10 0.87
CA ILE A 178 1.19 2.14 1.81
C ILE A 178 1.22 3.47 1.08
N VAL A 179 0.38 4.40 1.50
CA VAL A 179 0.27 5.75 0.91
C VAL A 179 0.87 6.83 1.80
N GLY A 180 1.29 6.48 3.02
CA GLY A 180 1.88 7.44 3.94
C GLY A 180 2.28 6.83 5.28
N HIS A 181 3.04 7.62 6.03
CA HIS A 181 3.44 7.34 7.40
C HIS A 181 2.94 8.50 8.26
N TYR A 182 2.12 8.18 9.25
CA TYR A 182 1.72 9.11 10.29
C TYR A 182 2.83 9.18 11.34
N LEU A 183 3.48 10.34 11.43
CA LEU A 183 4.63 10.55 12.31
C LEU A 183 4.19 10.78 13.76
N ILE A 184 3.44 11.86 13.97
CA ILE A 184 2.94 12.33 15.26
C ILE A 184 1.92 13.43 15.02
N ASP A 185 1.00 13.61 15.95
CA ASP A 185 0.09 14.73 16.02
C ASP A 185 0.19 15.35 17.41
N GLU A 186 0.20 16.69 17.46
CA GLU A 186 0.19 17.49 18.68
C GLU A 186 0.98 16.92 19.89
N PRO A 187 2.30 16.67 19.76
CA PRO A 187 3.10 15.94 20.75
C PRO A 187 3.09 16.53 22.17
N ASN A 188 2.77 17.81 22.30
CA ASN A 188 2.78 18.55 23.55
C ASN A 188 1.40 19.06 23.97
N ASP A 189 0.31 18.62 23.33
CA ASP A 189 -1.03 18.98 23.80
C ASP A 189 -1.30 18.33 25.17
N PRO A 190 -1.56 19.13 26.23
CA PRO A 190 -1.88 18.61 27.55
C PRO A 190 -3.24 17.90 27.64
N VAL A 191 -4.09 17.99 26.62
CA VAL A 191 -5.46 17.43 26.61
C VAL A 191 -5.57 16.12 25.81
N ASN A 192 -4.53 15.76 25.05
CA ASN A 192 -4.43 14.48 24.33
C ASN A 192 -4.17 13.28 25.25
#